data_AF-A0AAV2CJW9-F1
#
_entry.id   AF-A0AAV2CJW9-F1
#
_cell.length_a   1.000
_cell.length_b   1.000
_cell.length_c   1.000
_cell.angle_alpha   90.00
_cell.angle_beta   90.00
_cell.angle_gamma   90.00
#
_symmetry.space_group_name_H-M   'P 1'
#
loop_
_entity.id
_entity.type
_entity.pdbx_description
1 polymer ?
#
loop_
_entity_poly.entity_id
_entity_poly.type
_entity_poly.pdbx_seq_one_letter_code
_entity_poly.pdbx_strand_id
1 'polypeptide(L)'
;MQHENARVLWEELKKHFGLPNAIKLANLEDQITTCKQGSLDITQYYTAFKGLWEENLQFNTIVECDCVPQRTRPCAAVEAFKQKQEVEYLIRFLKGFRPEYDVFHTQMLMRKPLPM
;
A
#
# COMPACT_ATOMS: atom_id res chain seq x y z
N MET A 1 28.96 26.40 17.28
CA MET A 1 28.84 25.93 15.88
C MET A 1 28.72 24.40 15.84
N GLN A 2 27.59 23.81 16.29
CA GLN A 2 27.37 22.34 16.20
C GLN A 2 26.00 21.95 15.61
N HIS A 3 25.11 22.91 15.32
CA HIS A 3 23.77 22.60 14.79
C HIS A 3 23.72 22.41 13.26
N GLU A 4 24.69 22.96 12.52
CA GLU A 4 24.74 22.83 11.05
C GLU A 4 25.06 21.41 10.59
N ASN A 5 25.91 20.68 11.33
CA ASN A 5 26.29 19.31 10.97
C ASN A 5 25.14 18.31 11.13
N ALA A 6 24.32 18.43 12.17
CA ALA A 6 23.24 17.46 12.42
C ALA A 6 22.16 17.51 11.32
N ARG A 7 21.81 18.72 10.85
CA ARG A 7 20.81 18.90 9.78
C ARG A 7 21.36 18.43 8.43
N VAL A 8 22.60 18.76 8.11
CA VAL A 8 23.25 18.31 6.86
C VAL A 8 23.39 16.79 6.84
N LEU A 9 23.85 16.19 7.95
CA LEU A 9 23.93 14.74 8.10
C LEU A 9 22.56 14.07 7.94
N TRP A 10 21.51 14.65 8.53
CA TRP A 10 20.15 14.13 8.36
C TRP A 10 19.66 14.16 6.90
N GLU A 11 19.93 15.25 6.17
CA GLU A 11 19.58 15.34 4.75
C GLU A 11 20.39 14.35 3.89
N GLU A 12 21.68 14.13 4.19
CA GLU A 12 22.49 13.12 3.52
C GLU A 12 21.98 11.69 3.80
N LEU A 13 21.65 11.38 5.04
CA LEU A 13 21.02 10.11 5.41
C LEU A 13 19.69 9.94 4.70
N LYS A 14 18.84 10.96 4.68
CA LYS A 14 17.54 10.92 3.99
C LYS A 14 17.71 10.73 2.48
N LYS A 15 18.72 11.35 1.88
CA LYS A 15 19.03 11.18 0.46
C LYS A 15 19.55 9.77 0.15
N HIS A 16 20.45 9.24 0.97
CA HIS A 16 21.07 7.94 0.76
C HIS A 16 20.22 6.76 1.16
N PHE A 17 19.43 6.86 2.23
CA PHE A 17 18.54 5.79 2.70
C PHE A 17 17.12 5.95 2.15
N GLY A 18 16.69 7.17 1.84
CA GLY A 18 15.40 7.43 1.19
C GLY A 18 15.37 7.03 -0.29
N LEU A 19 16.49 7.15 -1.01
CA LEU A 19 16.54 6.77 -2.44
C LEU A 19 16.39 5.25 -2.66
N PRO A 20 17.12 4.35 -1.97
CA PRO A 20 16.87 2.91 -2.03
C PRO A 20 15.45 2.53 -1.61
N ASN A 21 14.89 3.20 -0.59
CA ASN A 21 13.51 2.97 -0.17
C ASN A 21 12.50 3.39 -1.24
N ALA A 22 12.74 4.52 -1.93
CA ALA A 22 11.90 4.98 -3.03
C ALA A 22 11.97 4.03 -4.24
N ILE A 23 13.17 3.54 -4.59
CA ILE A 23 13.34 2.54 -5.65
C ILE A 23 12.63 1.23 -5.28
N LYS A 24 12.78 0.77 -4.04
CA LYS A 24 12.10 -0.43 -3.54
C LYS A 24 10.58 -0.26 -3.58
N LEU A 25 10.06 0.90 -3.20
CA LEU A 25 8.64 1.22 -3.26
C LEU A 25 8.13 1.16 -4.71
N ALA A 26 8.81 1.81 -5.65
CA ALA A 26 8.45 1.76 -7.08
C ALA A 26 8.44 0.32 -7.62
N ASN A 27 9.48 -0.48 -7.29
CA ASN A 27 9.53 -1.88 -7.69
C ASN A 27 8.40 -2.73 -7.10
N LEU A 28 7.97 -2.44 -5.87
CA LEU A 28 6.82 -3.12 -5.25
C LEU A 28 5.51 -2.70 -5.93
N GLU A 29 5.35 -1.42 -6.25
CA GLU A 29 4.18 -0.93 -6.97
C GLU A 29 4.04 -1.57 -8.36
N ASP A 30 5.15 -1.72 -9.07
CA ASP A 30 5.19 -2.40 -10.37
C ASP A 30 4.85 -3.89 -10.25
N GLN A 31 5.43 -4.58 -9.26
CA GLN A 31 5.12 -6.00 -9.01
C GLN A 31 3.64 -6.20 -8.65
N ILE A 32 3.07 -5.35 -7.81
CA ILE A 32 1.64 -5.41 -7.47
C ILE A 32 0.78 -5.16 -8.71
N THR A 33 1.13 -4.16 -9.53
CA THR A 33 0.36 -3.79 -10.72
C THR A 33 0.40 -4.88 -11.81
N THR A 34 1.54 -5.57 -11.93
CA THR A 34 1.77 -6.64 -12.90
C THR A 34 1.41 -8.03 -12.36
N CYS A 35 1.06 -8.15 -11.07
CA CYS A 35 0.64 -9.41 -10.46
C CYS A 35 -0.70 -9.88 -11.07
N LYS A 36 -0.63 -10.93 -11.89
CA LYS A 36 -1.79 -11.57 -12.52
C LYS A 36 -1.95 -13.01 -12.04
N GLN A 37 -3.18 -13.48 -11.96
CA GLN A 37 -3.50 -14.88 -11.64
C GLN A 37 -2.86 -15.84 -12.64
N GLY A 38 -2.92 -15.52 -13.94
CA GLY A 38 -2.35 -16.38 -14.98
C GLY A 38 -2.90 -17.80 -14.89
N SER A 39 -2.01 -18.79 -14.78
CA SER A 39 -2.38 -20.21 -14.60
C SER A 39 -2.50 -20.66 -13.14
N LEU A 40 -2.30 -19.76 -12.17
CA LEU A 40 -2.41 -20.08 -10.74
C LEU A 40 -3.86 -20.29 -10.33
N ASP A 41 -4.08 -21.15 -9.34
CA ASP A 41 -5.36 -21.16 -8.65
C ASP A 41 -5.57 -19.87 -7.84
N ILE A 42 -6.81 -19.65 -7.37
CA ILE A 42 -7.20 -18.43 -6.67
C ILE A 42 -6.43 -18.26 -5.35
N THR A 43 -6.18 -19.35 -4.63
CA THR A 43 -5.49 -19.34 -3.33
C THR A 43 -4.01 -19.00 -3.50
N GLN A 44 -3.36 -19.58 -4.50
CA GLN A 44 -1.98 -19.29 -4.87
C GLN A 44 -1.82 -17.84 -5.29
N TYR A 45 -2.71 -17.34 -6.15
CA TYR A 45 -2.71 -15.94 -6.57
C TYR A 45 -2.92 -14.99 -5.38
N TYR A 46 -3.93 -15.26 -4.54
CA TYR A 46 -4.19 -14.47 -3.34
C TYR A 46 -2.99 -14.42 -2.41
N THR A 47 -2.33 -15.56 -2.17
CA THR A 47 -1.15 -15.63 -1.30
C THR A 47 -0.01 -14.79 -1.84
N ALA A 48 0.28 -14.88 -3.15
CA ALA A 48 1.33 -14.10 -3.80
C ALA A 48 1.02 -12.59 -3.75
N PHE A 49 -0.20 -12.20 -4.09
CA PHE A 49 -0.63 -10.80 -4.05
C PHE A 49 -0.58 -10.23 -2.64
N LYS A 50 -1.09 -10.98 -1.65
CA LYS A 50 -1.09 -10.57 -0.24
C LYS A 50 0.32 -10.36 0.28
N GLY A 51 1.27 -11.24 -0.05
CA GLY A 51 2.68 -11.07 0.34
C GLY A 51 3.29 -9.77 -0.20
N LEU A 52 3.09 -9.48 -1.49
CA LEU A 52 3.55 -8.22 -2.10
C LEU A 52 2.92 -6.99 -1.44
N TRP A 53 1.63 -7.07 -1.10
CA TRP A 53 0.93 -5.98 -0.44
C TRP A 53 1.42 -5.74 0.98
N GLU A 54 1.61 -6.79 1.78
CA GLU A 54 2.16 -6.70 3.14
C GLU A 54 3.58 -6.11 3.13
N GLU A 55 4.42 -6.48 2.16
CA GLU A 55 5.73 -5.87 1.98
C GLU A 55 5.60 -4.38 1.61
N ASN A 56 4.70 -4.00 0.70
CA ASN A 56 4.46 -2.59 0.36
C ASN A 56 4.01 -1.77 1.57
N LEU A 57 3.14 -2.31 2.42
CA LEU A 57 2.70 -1.64 3.64
C LEU A 57 3.83 -1.33 4.62
N GLN A 58 4.89 -2.15 4.67
CA GLN A 58 6.07 -1.90 5.52
C GLN A 58 6.86 -0.66 5.05
N PHE A 59 6.95 -0.44 3.73
CA PHE A 59 7.64 0.74 3.17
C PHE A 59 6.73 1.96 3.08
N ASN A 60 5.42 1.74 3.00
CA ASN A 60 4.40 2.78 2.92
C ASN A 60 3.77 3.06 4.30
N THR A 61 4.48 2.71 5.38
CA THR A 61 3.93 2.74 6.73
C THR A 61 3.43 4.15 7.06
N ILE A 62 2.15 4.15 7.43
CA ILE A 62 1.26 5.23 7.86
C ILE A 62 2.00 6.49 8.30
N VAL A 63 1.63 7.61 7.68
CA VAL A 63 1.88 8.94 8.21
C VAL A 63 1.38 8.97 9.65
N GLU A 64 2.29 8.81 10.62
CA GLU A 64 1.97 9.07 12.02
C GLU A 64 1.57 10.54 12.07
N CYS A 65 0.28 10.76 12.24
CA CYS A 65 -0.22 12.11 12.34
C CYS A 65 0.25 12.65 13.69
N ASP A 66 1.09 13.68 13.67
CA ASP A 66 1.51 14.47 14.85
C ASP A 66 0.33 15.22 15.52
N CYS A 67 -0.91 14.83 15.25
CA CYS A 67 -2.08 15.41 15.85
C CYS A 67 -2.18 15.03 17.34
N VAL A 68 -1.41 15.76 18.17
CA VAL A 68 -1.39 15.96 19.64
C VAL A 68 -1.80 14.75 20.51
N PRO A 69 -1.00 14.35 21.53
CA PRO A 69 -1.14 13.05 22.25
C PRO A 69 -2.46 12.81 23.02
N GLN A 70 -3.43 13.72 22.97
CA GLN A 70 -4.63 13.72 23.82
C GLN A 70 -5.93 13.38 23.08
N ARG A 71 -5.91 12.62 21.97
CA ARG A 71 -7.16 12.26 21.31
C ARG A 71 -7.76 10.97 21.84
N THR A 72 -8.91 11.10 22.49
CA THR A 72 -9.93 10.06 22.72
C THR A 72 -10.63 9.57 21.43
N ARG A 73 -10.26 10.11 20.25
CA ARG A 73 -10.87 9.78 18.96
C ARG A 73 -9.81 9.59 17.86
N PRO A 74 -9.92 8.55 17.02
CA PRO A 74 -9.08 8.38 15.85
C PRO A 74 -9.09 9.61 14.92
N CYS A 75 -7.94 9.89 14.30
CA CYS A 75 -7.79 11.00 13.36
C CYS A 75 -8.54 10.67 12.06
N ALA A 76 -9.51 11.52 11.69
CA ALA A 76 -10.33 11.32 10.48
C ALA A 76 -9.48 11.22 9.19
N ALA A 77 -8.33 11.90 9.13
CA ALA A 77 -7.42 11.78 7.98
C ALA A 77 -6.74 10.40 7.92
N VAL A 78 -6.38 9.84 9.07
CA VAL A 78 -5.82 8.48 9.17
C VAL A 78 -6.89 7.43 8.80
N GLU A 79 -8.14 7.63 9.24
CA GLU A 79 -9.26 6.76 8.86
C GLU A 79 -9.53 6.80 7.34
N ALA A 80 -9.60 8.00 6.76
CA ALA A 80 -9.80 8.16 5.32
C ALA A 80 -8.64 7.53 4.50
N PHE A 81 -7.41 7.64 4.99
CA PHE A 81 -6.25 7.01 4.37
C PHE A 81 -6.32 5.48 4.41
N LYS A 82 -6.70 4.90 5.56
CA LYS A 82 -6.92 3.45 5.70
C LYS A 82 -8.02 2.95 4.75
N GLN A 83 -9.16 3.63 4.70
CA GLN A 83 -10.24 3.28 3.76
C GLN A 83 -9.77 3.32 2.31
N LYS A 84 -8.98 4.34 1.94
CA LYS A 84 -8.41 4.42 0.58
C LYS A 84 -7.50 3.24 0.28
N GLN A 85 -6.65 2.83 1.23
CA GLN A 85 -5.79 1.66 1.06
C GLN A 85 -6.58 0.36 0.90
N GLU A 86 -7.66 0.16 1.69
CA GLU A 86 -8.53 -1.02 1.57
C GLU A 86 -9.18 -1.11 0.19
N VAL A 87 -9.69 0.03 -0.31
CA VAL A 87 -10.26 0.12 -1.66
C VAL A 87 -9.20 -0.18 -2.72
N GLU A 88 -7.99 0.36 -2.55
CA GLU A 88 -6.89 0.15 -3.49
C GLU A 88 -6.42 -1.30 -3.52
N TYR A 89 -6.31 -1.95 -2.36
CA TYR A 89 -6.01 -3.38 -2.23
C TYR A 89 -6.98 -4.21 -3.06
N LEU A 90 -8.28 -3.98 -2.86
CA LEU A 90 -9.31 -4.74 -3.56
C LEU A 90 -9.29 -4.50 -5.07
N ILE A 91 -9.17 -3.24 -5.50
CA ILE A 91 -9.12 -2.91 -6.93
C ILE A 91 -7.92 -3.58 -7.60
N ARG A 92 -6.74 -3.50 -6.98
CA ARG A 92 -5.51 -4.08 -7.56
C ARG A 92 -5.58 -5.62 -7.57
N PHE A 93 -6.11 -6.22 -6.50
CA PHE A 93 -6.35 -7.67 -6.45
C PHE A 93 -7.31 -8.13 -7.55
N LEU A 94 -8.47 -7.47 -7.68
CA LEU A 94 -9.49 -7.85 -8.67
C LEU A 94 -9.03 -7.64 -10.12
N LYS A 95 -8.23 -6.60 -10.38
CA LYS A 95 -7.60 -6.37 -11.70
C LYS A 95 -6.61 -7.44 -12.12
N GLY A 96 -6.09 -8.23 -11.18
CA GLY A 96 -5.10 -9.26 -11.48
C GLY A 96 -5.70 -10.60 -11.88
N PHE A 97 -7.00 -10.81 -11.68
CA PHE A 97 -7.64 -12.06 -12.06
C PHE A 97 -7.68 -12.29 -13.57
N ARG A 98 -7.98 -13.54 -13.94
CA ARG A 98 -8.26 -13.93 -15.32
C ARG A 98 -9.53 -13.25 -15.87
N PRO A 99 -9.57 -12.95 -17.19
CA PRO A 99 -10.71 -12.30 -17.83
C PRO A 99 -12.04 -13.05 -17.68
N GLU A 100 -11.98 -14.38 -17.51
CA GLU A 100 -13.16 -15.23 -17.28
C GLU A 100 -13.99 -14.81 -16.07
N TYR A 101 -13.38 -14.11 -15.11
CA TYR A 101 -14.03 -13.64 -13.90
C TYR A 101 -14.40 -12.15 -13.94
N ASP A 102 -14.14 -11.42 -15.03
CA ASP A 102 -14.33 -9.97 -15.13
C ASP A 102 -15.77 -9.52 -14.83
N VAL A 103 -16.76 -10.29 -15.29
CA VAL A 103 -18.19 -10.01 -15.06
C VAL A 103 -18.55 -10.17 -13.57
N PHE A 104 -18.02 -11.21 -12.92
CA PHE A 104 -18.20 -11.45 -11.49
C PHE A 104 -17.53 -10.34 -10.66
N HIS A 105 -16.35 -9.87 -11.06
CA HIS A 105 -15.60 -8.82 -10.36
C HIS A 105 -16.23 -7.45 -10.48
N THR A 106 -16.76 -7.11 -11.66
CA THR A 106 -17.48 -5.84 -11.85
C THR A 106 -18.71 -5.79 -10.95
N GLN A 107 -19.43 -6.90 -10.79
CA GLN A 107 -20.56 -6.99 -9.86
C GLN A 107 -20.14 -6.91 -8.39
N MET A 108 -19.00 -7.50 -8.02
CA MET A 108 -18.48 -7.48 -6.65
C MET A 108 -17.96 -6.07 -6.25
N LEU A 109 -17.27 -5.37 -7.15
CA LEU A 109 -16.83 -3.97 -6.98
C LEU A 109 -18.00 -2.98 -6.88
N MET A 110 -19.16 -3.29 -7.47
CA MET A 110 -20.36 -2.45 -7.42
C MET A 110 -21.23 -2.69 -6.18
N ARG A 111 -20.94 -3.70 -5.34
CA ARG A 111 -21.63 -3.90 -4.07
C ARG A 111 -21.08 -2.94 -3.00
N LYS A 112 -21.98 -2.25 -2.30
CA LYS A 112 -21.67 -1.44 -1.11
C LYS A 112 -22.21 -2.11 0.16
N PRO A 113 -21.42 -2.22 1.24
CA PRO A 113 -19.97 -1.97 1.30
C PRO A 113 -19.21 -3.03 0.50
N LEU A 114 -17.97 -2.70 0.10
CA LEU A 114 -17.10 -3.69 -0.51
C LEU A 114 -16.91 -4.85 0.47
N PRO A 115 -17.05 -6.11 0.03
CA PRO A 115 -16.83 -7.25 0.91
C PRO A 115 -15.37 -7.24 1.37
N MET A 116 -15.18 -7.09 2.68
CA MET A 116 -13.90 -7.31 3.37
C MET A 116 -13.67 -8.80 3.59
#